data_AF-A0A2D6D0Q9-F1
#
_entry.id   AF-A0A2D6D0Q9-F1
#
_cell.length_a   1.000
_cell.length_b   1.000
_cell.length_c   1.000
_cell.angle_alpha   90.00
_cell.angle_beta   90.00
_cell.angle_gamma   90.00
#
_symmetry.space_group_name_H-M   'P 1'
#
loop_
_entity.id
_entity.type
_entity.pdbx_description
1 polymer ?
#
loop_
_entity_poly.entity_id
_entity_poly.type
_entity_poly.pdbx_seq_one_letter_code
_entity_poly.pdbx_strand_id
1 'polypeptide(L)'
;MARRARRRHGARGGAHVDIAAHVKSLGFPSEAEYRAWRRMHGLSGAAAITWGERSEERALFRRHAEESQVEARMPEHIEALGLPSDEAYERWRSAHGFGPGRATTRAQVGRELRTAARLRADVALVSARRMTTKPMRTIQRVHERELARDAMPTPALTRIHDAFTAADARLGARDALYAILGQVERRGDLLSLEAAVPQFADEPGNTYIDGMLALALRHEAWVRPATDWQPGSHNSRRQFASLARHLLARYDVPGFMDSVWFRGVGPVGRLRQGWFVRVAAGTNIRKVDGLPLRLTKRMAHLLMQAPRWFTVDQALRWAQVVGMNGSEALAEAVVATRLGGSFQDEEFWESVVKFLVYNPMLDPRCADSIVAYIHEQKYEPRQIACDDGRLIQAGPPHPRFSMRTRKVGALLAEVDEWREEREREEREREEQAAQSWDPSGIDAYELVETDESGSTRWSVSELTTVSALAIEGQSMRHCVTSYAQSCRRGRQSIWSLQAEDDEGETRRVLTIAVKNRPRKVTQARGKSNAHPLGGHRGPQHRTRIREGYRVMCQWAAEAGIVVPKHI
;
A
#
# COMPACT_ATOMS: atom_id res chain seq x y z
N MET A 1 -41.61 55.29 23.96
CA MET A 1 -40.52 54.38 24.32
C MET A 1 -39.17 54.99 23.95
N ALA A 2 -38.37 55.28 24.98
CA ALA A 2 -36.91 55.50 25.03
C ALA A 2 -36.16 56.06 23.79
N ARG A 3 -36.16 57.39 23.66
CA ARG A 3 -35.06 58.14 23.03
C ARG A 3 -33.82 58.05 23.94
N ARG A 4 -32.85 57.21 23.59
CA ARG A 4 -31.56 57.16 24.29
C ARG A 4 -30.63 58.24 23.73
N ALA A 5 -30.38 59.25 24.56
CA ALA A 5 -29.42 60.31 24.33
C ALA A 5 -28.02 59.75 24.08
N ARG A 6 -27.42 60.05 22.91
CA ARG A 6 -25.96 60.00 22.73
C ARG A 6 -25.43 61.40 23.01
N ARG A 7 -24.89 61.56 24.23
CA ARG A 7 -24.13 62.71 24.67
C ARG A 7 -22.98 62.97 23.69
N ARG A 8 -22.96 64.15 23.08
CA ARG A 8 -21.72 64.75 22.56
C ARG A 8 -20.84 65.05 23.77
N HIS A 9 -19.76 64.30 23.92
CA HIS A 9 -18.61 64.72 24.72
C HIS A 9 -17.55 65.19 23.74
N GLY A 10 -17.37 66.51 23.68
CA GLY A 10 -16.12 67.08 23.24
C GLY A 10 -15.06 66.77 24.30
N ALA A 11 -14.03 66.06 23.89
CA ALA A 11 -12.74 66.03 24.57
C ALA A 11 -11.68 65.99 23.47
N ARG A 12 -11.23 67.19 23.06
CA ARG A 12 -9.97 67.36 22.35
C ARG A 12 -8.87 66.99 23.35
N GLY A 13 -8.27 65.84 23.13
CA GLY A 13 -7.13 65.30 23.86
C GLY A 13 -6.61 64.13 23.04
N GLY A 14 -6.07 64.40 21.85
CA GLY A 14 -5.39 63.39 21.07
C GLY A 14 -4.17 62.95 21.87
N ALA A 15 -4.21 61.74 22.43
CA ALA A 15 -3.03 61.11 22.98
C ALA A 15 -2.05 60.92 21.82
N HIS A 16 -1.08 61.83 21.73
CA HIS A 16 -0.02 61.77 20.74
C HIS A 16 0.83 60.53 21.00
N VAL A 17 1.11 59.80 19.93
CA VAL A 17 1.94 58.59 20.00
C VAL A 17 3.38 59.01 20.31
N ASP A 18 4.06 58.26 21.18
CA ASP A 18 5.50 58.36 21.33
C ASP A 18 6.17 58.02 19.98
N ILE A 19 6.64 59.06 19.29
CA ILE A 19 7.25 58.96 17.97
C ILE A 19 8.53 58.14 18.01
N ALA A 20 9.34 58.27 19.06
CA ALA A 20 10.58 57.51 19.18
C ALA A 20 10.29 56.00 19.28
N ALA A 21 9.28 55.60 20.06
CA ALA A 21 8.84 54.22 20.15
C ALA A 21 8.24 53.69 18.84
N HIS A 22 7.53 54.53 18.08
CA HIS A 22 6.94 54.15 16.79
C HIS A 22 8.00 53.98 15.68
N VAL A 23 8.94 54.93 15.56
CA VAL A 23 10.11 54.89 14.66
C VAL A 23 10.91 53.61 14.90
N LYS A 24 11.22 53.30 16.17
CA LYS A 24 11.88 52.06 16.57
C LYS A 24 11.05 50.81 16.22
N SER A 25 9.72 50.87 16.36
CA SER A 25 8.84 49.75 16.01
C SER A 25 8.72 49.46 14.51
N LEU A 26 9.04 50.45 13.67
CA LEU A 26 9.14 50.30 12.22
C LEU A 26 10.59 49.95 11.79
N GLY A 27 11.55 49.94 12.71
CA GLY A 27 12.93 49.54 12.44
C GLY A 27 13.78 50.63 11.78
N PHE A 28 13.38 51.91 11.82
CA PHE A 28 14.20 52.99 11.29
C PHE A 28 15.38 53.31 12.23
N PRO A 29 16.60 53.48 11.70
CA PRO A 29 17.81 53.84 12.48
C PRO A 29 17.72 55.23 13.12
N SER A 30 16.97 56.14 12.51
CA SER A 30 16.85 57.53 12.95
C SER A 30 15.46 58.13 12.63
N GLU A 31 15.06 59.13 13.41
CA GLU A 31 13.83 59.89 13.14
C GLU A 31 13.93 60.70 11.82
N ALA A 32 15.16 61.07 11.43
CA ALA A 32 15.43 61.75 10.16
C ALA A 32 15.11 60.87 8.95
N GLU A 33 15.49 59.59 8.99
CA GLU A 33 15.17 58.60 7.95
C GLU A 33 13.67 58.28 7.91
N TYR A 34 13.03 58.17 9.06
CA TYR A 34 11.58 58.04 9.13
C TYR A 34 10.84 59.24 8.51
N ARG A 35 11.29 60.48 8.79
CA ARG A 35 10.72 61.70 8.18
C ARG A 35 11.02 61.77 6.67
N ALA A 36 12.15 61.24 6.21
CA ALA A 36 12.45 61.13 4.78
C ALA A 36 11.51 60.11 4.09
N TRP A 37 11.29 58.96 4.70
CA TRP A 37 10.33 57.94 4.24
C TRP A 37 8.89 58.51 4.17
N ARG A 38 8.44 59.22 5.21
CA ARG A 38 7.13 59.89 5.19
C ARG A 38 6.98 60.86 4.02
N ARG A 39 8.01 61.69 3.76
CA ARG A 39 8.01 62.63 2.62
C ARG A 39 7.96 61.90 1.28
N MET A 40 8.71 60.80 1.14
CA MET A 40 8.71 59.95 -0.06
C MET A 40 7.33 59.34 -0.34
N HIS A 41 6.56 59.04 0.71
CA HIS A 41 5.20 58.48 0.60
C HIS A 41 4.08 59.53 0.71
N GLY A 42 4.40 60.83 0.62
CA GLY A 42 3.39 61.91 0.61
C GLY A 42 2.70 62.16 1.95
N LEU A 43 3.25 61.67 3.05
CA LEU A 43 2.73 61.86 4.40
C LEU A 43 3.26 63.17 5.02
N SER A 44 2.41 63.86 5.78
CA SER A 44 2.74 65.12 6.47
C SER A 44 3.93 64.96 7.43
N GLY A 45 4.87 65.91 7.43
CA GLY A 45 6.04 65.92 8.33
C GLY A 45 5.76 66.32 9.77
N ALA A 46 4.48 66.41 10.19
CA ALA A 46 4.10 66.88 11.52
C ALA A 46 4.68 66.01 12.66
N ALA A 47 5.14 66.68 13.72
CA ALA A 47 5.83 66.10 14.89
C ALA A 47 4.90 65.38 15.87
N ALA A 48 3.65 65.10 15.50
CA ALA A 48 2.68 64.49 16.39
C ALA A 48 1.67 63.69 15.55
N ILE A 49 1.76 62.36 15.56
CA ILE A 49 0.83 61.46 14.87
C ILE A 49 -0.25 60.95 15.84
N THR A 50 -1.45 60.80 15.32
CA THR A 50 -2.58 60.17 16.00
C THR A 50 -2.46 58.64 15.96
N TRP A 51 -3.21 57.95 16.83
CA TRP A 51 -3.29 56.48 16.81
C TRP A 51 -3.83 55.90 15.49
N GLY A 52 -4.70 56.64 14.78
CA GLY A 52 -5.20 56.25 13.45
C GLY A 52 -4.10 56.30 12.38
N GLU A 53 -3.39 57.43 12.30
CA GLU A 53 -2.24 57.61 11.39
C GLU A 53 -1.12 56.58 11.67
N ARG A 54 -0.89 56.22 12.94
CA ARG A 54 0.05 55.15 13.33
C ARG A 54 -0.30 53.79 12.71
N SER A 55 -1.59 53.46 12.65
CA SER A 55 -2.08 52.20 12.08
C SER A 55 -1.93 52.20 10.56
N GLU A 56 -2.25 53.32 9.93
CA GLU A 56 -2.10 53.54 8.48
C GLU A 56 -0.62 53.49 8.05
N GLU A 57 0.28 54.14 8.80
CA GLU A 57 1.72 54.11 8.55
C GLU A 57 2.31 52.71 8.73
N ARG A 58 1.87 51.95 9.74
CA ARG A 58 2.27 50.53 9.89
C ARG A 58 1.77 49.67 8.74
N ALA A 59 0.56 49.93 8.25
CA ALA A 59 0.04 49.23 7.09
C ALA A 59 0.84 49.57 5.82
N LEU A 60 1.19 50.83 5.62
CA LEU A 60 1.98 51.32 4.49
C LEU A 60 3.43 50.81 4.53
N PHE A 61 4.06 50.83 5.70
CA PHE A 61 5.39 50.27 5.91
C PHE A 61 5.43 48.76 5.67
N ARG A 62 4.46 48.00 6.21
CA ARG A 62 4.35 46.56 5.94
C ARG A 62 4.14 46.27 4.45
N ARG A 63 3.31 47.07 3.78
CA ARG A 63 3.07 46.95 2.35
C ARG A 63 4.35 47.21 1.55
N HIS A 64 5.08 48.29 1.83
CA HIS A 64 6.34 48.58 1.16
C HIS A 64 7.40 47.49 1.42
N ALA A 65 7.51 47.01 2.65
CA ALA A 65 8.41 45.91 3.00
C ALA A 65 8.03 44.60 2.27
N GLU A 66 6.73 44.32 2.11
CA GLU A 66 6.24 43.20 1.31
C GLU A 66 6.59 43.37 -0.18
N GLU A 67 6.37 44.56 -0.73
CA GLU A 67 6.67 44.90 -2.13
C GLU A 67 8.16 44.73 -2.44
N SER A 68 9.05 45.27 -1.60
CA SER A 68 10.51 45.09 -1.75
C SER A 68 10.94 43.62 -1.62
N GLN A 69 10.30 42.84 -0.75
CA GLN A 69 10.62 41.44 -0.58
C GLN A 69 10.14 40.60 -1.78
N VAL A 70 8.98 40.91 -2.35
CA VAL A 70 8.49 40.27 -3.57
C VAL A 70 9.41 40.61 -4.74
N GLU A 71 9.79 41.87 -4.89
CA GLU A 71 10.71 42.34 -5.93
C GLU A 71 12.06 41.60 -5.87
N ALA A 72 12.65 41.48 -4.69
CA ALA A 72 13.90 40.75 -4.49
C ALA A 72 13.82 39.26 -4.87
N ARG A 73 12.63 38.64 -4.78
CA ARG A 73 12.39 37.23 -5.11
C ARG A 73 11.77 37.01 -6.49
N MET A 74 11.66 38.05 -7.30
CA MET A 74 11.06 37.91 -8.63
C MET A 74 11.79 36.94 -9.56
N PRO A 75 13.13 36.86 -9.58
CA PRO A 75 13.82 35.86 -10.39
C PRO A 75 13.38 34.42 -10.08
N GLU A 76 13.29 34.07 -8.79
CA GLU A 76 12.84 32.74 -8.32
C GLU A 76 11.39 32.44 -8.76
N HIS A 77 10.52 33.45 -8.75
CA HIS A 77 9.14 33.28 -9.18
C HIS A 77 9.01 33.07 -10.70
N ILE A 78 9.78 33.81 -11.49
CA ILE A 78 9.79 33.66 -12.96
C ILE A 78 10.29 32.27 -13.34
N GLU A 79 11.33 31.78 -12.63
CA GLU A 79 11.81 30.41 -12.75
C GLU A 79 10.74 29.39 -12.33
N ALA A 80 10.05 29.62 -11.19
CA ALA A 80 8.95 28.75 -10.73
C ALA A 80 7.75 28.70 -11.69
N LEU A 81 7.55 29.74 -12.51
CA LEU A 81 6.58 29.75 -13.61
C LEU A 81 7.07 28.97 -14.83
N GLY A 82 8.37 28.68 -14.93
CA GLY A 82 9.02 28.01 -16.06
C GLY A 82 9.28 28.94 -17.25
N LEU A 83 9.47 30.24 -16.99
CA LEU A 83 9.63 31.25 -18.03
C LEU A 83 11.11 31.62 -18.20
N PRO A 84 11.60 31.78 -19.45
CA PRO A 84 13.03 31.93 -19.71
C PRO A 84 13.57 33.36 -19.48
N SER A 85 12.69 34.36 -19.32
CA SER A 85 13.09 35.76 -19.17
C SER A 85 11.99 36.64 -18.59
N ASP A 86 12.38 37.82 -18.11
CA ASP A 86 11.47 38.89 -17.66
C ASP A 86 10.51 39.34 -18.78
N GLU A 87 10.97 39.40 -20.03
CA GLU A 87 10.14 39.71 -21.18
C GLU A 87 9.11 38.61 -21.47
N ALA A 88 9.46 37.34 -21.25
CA ALA A 88 8.51 36.23 -21.34
C ALA A 88 7.47 36.29 -20.21
N TYR A 89 7.87 36.74 -19.03
CA TYR A 89 6.98 36.98 -17.88
C TYR A 89 5.96 38.08 -18.15
N GLU A 90 6.38 39.24 -18.68
CA GLU A 90 5.45 40.32 -19.01
C GLU A 90 4.43 39.92 -20.08
N ARG A 91 4.89 39.21 -21.13
CA ARG A 91 4.00 38.64 -22.16
C ARG A 91 3.03 37.62 -21.57
N TRP A 92 3.52 36.71 -20.72
CA TRP A 92 2.68 35.71 -20.07
C TRP A 92 1.61 36.37 -19.19
N ARG A 93 1.96 37.41 -18.41
CA ARG A 93 0.99 38.15 -17.60
C ARG A 93 -0.11 38.77 -18.45
N SER A 94 0.27 39.47 -19.52
CA SER A 94 -0.66 40.12 -20.45
C SER A 94 -1.62 39.11 -21.09
N ALA A 95 -1.10 37.97 -21.55
CA ALA A 95 -1.89 36.91 -22.19
C ALA A 95 -2.90 36.25 -21.24
N HIS A 96 -2.66 36.26 -19.93
CA HIS A 96 -3.49 35.56 -18.93
C HIS A 96 -4.30 36.52 -18.04
N GLY A 97 -4.47 37.77 -18.47
CA GLY A 97 -5.36 38.74 -17.81
C GLY A 97 -4.83 39.32 -16.51
N PHE A 98 -3.52 39.26 -16.27
CA PHE A 98 -2.88 39.97 -15.16
C PHE A 98 -2.64 41.44 -15.56
N GLY A 99 -2.82 42.36 -14.60
CA GLY A 99 -2.67 43.80 -14.84
C GLY A 99 -1.24 44.21 -15.22
N PRO A 100 -1.07 45.40 -15.84
CA PRO A 100 0.22 45.92 -16.25
C PRO A 100 1.13 46.16 -15.04
N GLY A 101 2.43 45.86 -15.18
CA GLY A 101 3.43 45.89 -14.11
C GLY A 101 3.66 44.54 -13.43
N ARG A 102 4.76 44.41 -12.67
CA ARG A 102 5.13 43.15 -11.96
C ARG A 102 4.20 42.87 -10.77
N ALA A 103 4.26 41.64 -10.25
CA ALA A 103 3.56 41.30 -9.03
C ALA A 103 4.27 42.03 -7.89
N THR A 104 3.53 42.81 -7.12
CA THR A 104 4.08 43.58 -6.00
C THR A 104 3.64 43.00 -4.66
N THR A 105 2.72 42.04 -4.65
CA THR A 105 2.21 41.42 -3.40
C THR A 105 2.28 39.90 -3.46
N ARG A 106 2.41 39.24 -2.30
CA ARG A 106 2.41 37.77 -2.21
C ARG A 106 1.11 37.16 -2.72
N ALA A 107 0.00 37.88 -2.58
CA ALA A 107 -1.30 37.46 -3.09
C ALA A 107 -1.35 37.38 -4.63
N GLN A 108 -0.71 38.32 -5.33
CA GLN A 108 -0.58 38.32 -6.79
C GLN A 108 0.35 37.19 -7.25
N VAL A 109 1.53 37.06 -6.64
CA VAL A 109 2.47 35.95 -6.87
C VAL A 109 1.76 34.60 -6.71
N GLY A 110 1.01 34.40 -5.62
CA GLY A 110 0.26 33.17 -5.40
C GLY A 110 -0.86 32.92 -6.42
N ARG A 111 -1.47 33.97 -6.98
CA ARG A 111 -2.48 33.86 -8.05
C ARG A 111 -1.85 33.44 -9.37
N GLU A 112 -0.69 34.00 -9.69
CA GLU A 112 0.09 33.65 -10.88
C GLU A 112 0.54 32.19 -10.82
N LEU A 113 1.12 31.74 -9.70
CA LEU A 113 1.53 30.35 -9.51
C LEU A 113 0.36 29.37 -9.66
N ARG A 114 -0.81 29.67 -9.07
CA ARG A 114 -2.02 28.84 -9.25
C ARG A 114 -2.49 28.79 -10.70
N THR A 115 -2.40 29.91 -11.41
CA THR A 115 -2.80 29.99 -12.82
C THR A 115 -1.83 29.19 -13.71
N ALA A 116 -0.52 29.33 -13.49
CA ALA A 116 0.48 28.54 -14.18
C ALA A 116 0.36 27.04 -13.90
N ALA A 117 0.10 26.66 -12.64
CA ALA A 117 -0.15 25.27 -12.26
C ALA A 117 -1.39 24.71 -12.98
N ARG A 118 -2.48 25.48 -13.06
CA ARG A 118 -3.68 25.10 -13.81
C ARG A 118 -3.39 24.92 -15.30
N LEU A 119 -2.68 25.87 -15.93
CA LEU A 119 -2.33 25.79 -17.35
C LEU A 119 -1.45 24.56 -17.66
N ARG A 120 -0.48 24.26 -16.79
CA ARG A 120 0.33 23.03 -16.90
C ARG A 120 -0.53 21.79 -16.79
N ALA A 121 -1.47 21.76 -15.84
CA ALA A 121 -2.41 20.66 -15.71
C ALA A 121 -3.31 20.52 -16.95
N ASP A 122 -3.82 21.61 -17.51
CA ASP A 122 -4.64 21.60 -18.72
C ASP A 122 -3.84 21.09 -19.93
N VAL A 123 -2.60 21.55 -20.12
CA VAL A 123 -1.69 21.05 -21.17
C VAL A 123 -1.38 19.57 -20.98
N ALA A 124 -1.09 19.14 -19.75
CA ALA A 124 -0.84 17.73 -19.42
C ALA A 124 -2.08 16.86 -19.70
N LEU A 125 -3.28 17.35 -19.36
CA LEU A 125 -4.55 16.65 -19.61
C LEU A 125 -4.84 16.52 -21.10
N VAL A 126 -4.61 17.58 -21.89
CA VAL A 126 -4.73 17.54 -23.35
C VAL A 126 -3.72 16.56 -23.96
N SER A 127 -2.47 16.57 -23.47
CA SER A 127 -1.43 15.62 -23.90
C SER A 127 -1.81 14.18 -23.56
N ALA A 128 -2.20 13.91 -22.32
CA ALA A 128 -2.67 12.61 -21.85
C ALA A 128 -3.85 12.10 -22.68
N ARG A 129 -4.84 12.96 -22.94
CA ARG A 129 -6.00 12.63 -23.78
C ARG A 129 -5.59 12.32 -25.23
N ARG A 130 -4.63 13.07 -25.81
CA ARG A 130 -4.11 12.77 -27.15
C ARG A 130 -3.41 11.41 -27.18
N MET A 131 -2.64 11.08 -26.14
CA MET A 131 -1.92 9.82 -26.04
C MET A 131 -2.85 8.61 -25.91
N THR A 132 -3.98 8.76 -25.22
CA THR A 132 -4.99 7.69 -25.06
C THR A 132 -5.95 7.58 -26.24
N THR A 133 -6.31 8.68 -26.89
CA THR A 133 -7.19 8.67 -28.07
C THR A 133 -6.50 8.23 -29.36
N LYS A 134 -5.16 8.30 -29.42
CA LYS A 134 -4.35 7.80 -30.54
C LYS A 134 -3.28 6.84 -30.01
N PRO A 135 -3.66 5.67 -29.47
CA PRO A 135 -2.74 4.76 -28.81
C PRO A 135 -1.60 4.34 -29.73
N MET A 136 -1.88 4.06 -31.01
CA MET A 136 -0.84 3.66 -31.96
C MET A 136 0.26 4.71 -32.19
N ARG A 137 -0.10 6.00 -32.23
CA ARG A 137 0.91 7.06 -32.33
C ARG A 137 1.77 7.13 -31.07
N THR A 138 1.19 6.90 -29.91
CA THR A 138 1.93 6.82 -28.65
C THR A 138 2.86 5.60 -28.65
N ILE A 139 2.37 4.43 -29.04
CA ILE A 139 3.14 3.19 -29.16
C ILE A 139 4.32 3.37 -30.11
N GLN A 140 4.11 4.01 -31.26
CA GLN A 140 5.18 4.35 -32.20
C GLN A 140 6.26 5.23 -31.57
N ARG A 141 5.87 6.32 -30.91
CA ARG A 141 6.84 7.22 -30.25
C ARG A 141 7.59 6.56 -29.09
N VAL A 142 6.92 5.64 -28.38
CA VAL A 142 7.60 4.80 -27.37
C VAL A 142 8.60 3.88 -28.08
N HIS A 143 8.21 3.19 -29.16
CA HIS A 143 9.11 2.37 -30.00
C HIS A 143 10.31 3.18 -30.50
N GLU A 144 10.12 4.41 -30.97
CA GLU A 144 11.18 5.32 -31.44
C GLU A 144 12.01 5.95 -30.31
N ARG A 145 11.72 5.64 -29.03
CA ARG A 145 12.41 6.15 -27.82
C ARG A 145 12.27 7.66 -27.59
N GLU A 146 11.21 8.26 -28.13
CA GLU A 146 10.92 9.69 -27.95
C GLU A 146 10.21 10.02 -26.63
N LEU A 147 9.65 9.01 -25.96
CA LEU A 147 8.83 9.19 -24.76
C LEU A 147 9.47 8.50 -23.55
N ALA A 148 9.64 9.29 -22.49
CA ALA A 148 10.06 8.80 -21.19
C ALA A 148 8.91 8.09 -20.45
N ARG A 149 9.28 7.21 -19.51
CA ARG A 149 8.34 6.37 -18.76
C ARG A 149 7.36 7.18 -17.89
N ASP A 150 7.88 8.22 -17.25
CA ASP A 150 7.15 9.17 -16.39
C ASP A 150 6.14 10.02 -17.16
N ALA A 151 6.28 10.14 -18.48
CA ALA A 151 5.32 10.81 -19.34
C ALA A 151 4.08 9.95 -19.67
N MET A 152 4.00 8.69 -19.24
CA MET A 152 2.89 7.79 -19.56
C MET A 152 1.63 8.12 -18.72
N PRO A 153 0.48 8.45 -19.34
CA PRO A 153 -0.69 8.93 -18.62
C PRO A 153 -1.58 7.81 -18.05
N THR A 154 -1.35 6.56 -18.44
CA THR A 154 -2.16 5.42 -17.99
C THR A 154 -1.28 4.24 -17.62
N PRO A 155 -1.70 3.40 -16.65
CA PRO A 155 -0.97 2.18 -16.30
C PRO A 155 -0.70 1.25 -17.49
N ALA A 156 -1.63 1.13 -18.43
CA ALA A 156 -1.46 0.30 -19.63
C ALA A 156 -0.32 0.81 -20.54
N LEU A 157 -0.26 2.13 -20.77
CA LEU A 157 0.84 2.74 -21.54
C LEU A 157 2.18 2.63 -20.78
N THR A 158 2.17 2.76 -19.46
CA THR A 158 3.36 2.49 -18.64
C THR A 158 3.82 1.05 -18.81
N ARG A 159 2.90 0.08 -18.82
CA ARG A 159 3.26 -1.32 -19.03
C ARG A 159 3.80 -1.59 -20.43
N ILE A 160 3.23 -0.95 -21.47
CA ILE A 160 3.75 -1.03 -22.84
C ILE A 160 5.17 -0.45 -22.91
N HIS A 161 5.42 0.69 -22.25
CA HIS A 161 6.76 1.28 -22.16
C HIS A 161 7.76 0.34 -21.47
N ASP A 162 7.36 -0.24 -20.33
CA ASP A 162 8.16 -1.24 -19.61
C ASP A 162 8.44 -2.47 -20.48
N ALA A 163 7.46 -2.91 -21.28
CA ALA A 163 7.62 -4.01 -22.22
C ALA A 163 8.62 -3.70 -23.34
N PHE A 164 8.58 -2.51 -23.95
CA PHE A 164 9.59 -2.08 -24.93
C PHE A 164 10.99 -2.02 -24.33
N THR A 165 11.10 -1.52 -23.09
CA THR A 165 12.38 -1.50 -22.36
C THR A 165 12.91 -2.92 -22.13
N ALA A 166 12.04 -3.86 -21.73
CA ALA A 166 12.41 -5.26 -21.57
C ALA A 166 12.77 -5.94 -22.91
N ALA A 167 12.15 -5.53 -24.01
CA ALA A 167 12.44 -6.04 -25.35
C ALA A 167 13.85 -5.65 -25.84
N ASP A 168 14.41 -4.54 -25.34
CA ASP A 168 15.77 -4.10 -25.71
C ASP A 168 16.87 -5.10 -25.29
N ALA A 169 16.56 -6.06 -24.41
CA ALA A 169 17.46 -7.16 -24.05
C ALA A 169 17.77 -8.10 -25.23
N ARG A 170 17.02 -8.02 -26.34
CA ARG A 170 17.22 -8.86 -27.52
C ARG A 170 17.09 -8.05 -28.79
N LEU A 171 18.14 -8.05 -29.62
CA LEU A 171 18.14 -7.39 -30.93
C LEU A 171 16.92 -7.85 -31.75
N GLY A 172 16.21 -6.92 -32.38
CA GLY A 172 15.01 -7.19 -33.20
C GLY A 172 13.71 -7.41 -32.41
N ALA A 173 13.76 -7.71 -31.11
CA ALA A 173 12.54 -7.95 -30.32
C ALA A 173 11.71 -6.67 -30.13
N ARG A 174 12.33 -5.51 -30.14
CA ARG A 174 11.64 -4.21 -30.08
C ARG A 174 10.74 -3.98 -31.29
N ASP A 175 11.25 -4.24 -32.49
CA ASP A 175 10.48 -4.11 -33.74
C ASP A 175 9.40 -5.19 -33.84
N ALA A 176 9.69 -6.40 -33.37
CA ALA A 176 8.72 -7.47 -33.27
C ALA A 176 7.56 -7.10 -32.33
N LEU A 177 7.85 -6.51 -31.17
CA LEU A 177 6.81 -6.05 -30.24
C LEU A 177 5.96 -4.94 -30.86
N TYR A 178 6.59 -3.99 -31.55
CA TYR A 178 5.88 -2.96 -32.29
C TYR A 178 4.94 -3.54 -33.35
N ALA A 179 5.40 -4.53 -34.14
CA ALA A 179 4.58 -5.19 -35.15
C ALA A 179 3.36 -5.91 -34.53
N ILE A 180 3.55 -6.60 -33.40
CA ILE A 180 2.43 -7.23 -32.66
C ILE A 180 1.44 -6.18 -32.17
N LEU A 181 1.93 -5.15 -31.46
CA LEU A 181 1.09 -4.09 -30.89
C LEU A 181 0.34 -3.33 -31.99
N GLY A 182 0.99 -3.07 -33.12
CA GLY A 182 0.38 -2.49 -34.33
C GLY A 182 -0.84 -3.28 -34.81
N GLN A 183 -0.73 -4.61 -34.80
CA GLN A 183 -1.80 -5.49 -35.25
C GLN A 183 -2.93 -5.62 -34.22
N VAL A 184 -2.61 -5.61 -32.93
CA VAL A 184 -3.60 -5.82 -31.85
C VAL A 184 -4.26 -4.54 -31.35
N GLU A 185 -3.67 -3.36 -31.52
CA GLU A 185 -4.19 -2.11 -30.92
C GLU A 185 -5.61 -1.75 -31.37
N ARG A 186 -5.98 -2.14 -32.60
CA ARG A 186 -7.37 -2.01 -33.08
C ARG A 186 -8.37 -2.83 -32.26
N ARG A 187 -7.89 -3.65 -31.31
CA ARG A 187 -8.63 -4.61 -30.47
C ARG A 187 -8.27 -4.36 -28.99
N GLY A 188 -8.96 -3.39 -28.38
CA GLY A 188 -8.61 -2.83 -27.06
C GLY A 188 -8.43 -3.83 -25.90
N ASP A 189 -9.11 -4.97 -25.92
CA ASP A 189 -9.08 -5.93 -24.81
C ASP A 189 -7.71 -6.61 -24.60
N LEU A 190 -6.87 -6.69 -25.65
CA LEU A 190 -5.50 -7.23 -25.55
C LEU A 190 -4.50 -6.25 -24.94
N LEU A 191 -4.89 -5.00 -24.73
CA LEU A 191 -4.09 -3.98 -24.02
C LEU A 191 -4.54 -3.79 -22.57
N SER A 192 -5.48 -4.62 -22.10
CA SER A 192 -5.92 -4.64 -20.70
C SER A 192 -4.82 -5.12 -19.76
N LEU A 193 -4.87 -4.65 -18.51
CA LEU A 193 -4.03 -5.09 -17.40
C LEU A 193 -4.68 -6.21 -16.57
N GLU A 194 -5.85 -6.69 -16.98
CA GLU A 194 -6.49 -7.85 -16.34
C GLU A 194 -5.63 -9.11 -16.48
N ALA A 195 -5.67 -9.93 -15.42
CA ALA A 195 -5.03 -11.23 -15.39
C ALA A 195 -5.54 -12.12 -16.55
N ALA A 196 -4.64 -12.51 -17.45
CA ALA A 196 -4.98 -13.30 -18.62
C ALA A 196 -5.28 -14.78 -18.28
N VAL A 197 -4.66 -15.28 -17.20
CA VAL A 197 -4.87 -16.63 -16.66
C VAL A 197 -5.29 -16.50 -15.19
N PRO A 198 -6.56 -16.78 -14.84
CA PRO A 198 -7.06 -16.63 -13.47
C PRO A 198 -6.24 -17.39 -12.42
N GLN A 199 -5.70 -18.56 -12.78
CA GLN A 199 -4.91 -19.41 -11.88
C GLN A 199 -3.58 -18.80 -11.44
N PHE A 200 -3.08 -17.77 -12.14
CA PHE A 200 -1.86 -17.06 -11.75
C PHE A 200 -2.15 -15.73 -11.04
N ALA A 201 -3.44 -15.36 -10.84
CA ALA A 201 -3.86 -14.13 -10.18
C ALA A 201 -3.05 -12.90 -10.65
N ASP A 202 -2.54 -12.09 -9.72
CA ASP A 202 -1.74 -10.89 -10.01
C ASP A 202 -0.23 -11.17 -10.13
N GLU A 203 0.17 -12.40 -10.44
CA GLU A 203 1.58 -12.74 -10.67
C GLU A 203 2.20 -11.82 -11.76
N PRO A 204 3.42 -11.28 -11.55
CA PRO A 204 4.11 -10.49 -12.56
C PRO A 204 4.25 -11.24 -13.88
N GLY A 205 3.78 -10.65 -14.97
CA GLY A 205 3.82 -11.27 -16.30
C GLY A 205 2.53 -11.96 -16.73
N ASN A 206 1.44 -11.88 -15.95
CA ASN A 206 0.13 -12.47 -16.28
C ASN A 206 -0.80 -11.51 -17.05
N THR A 207 -0.28 -10.65 -17.92
CA THR A 207 -1.10 -9.78 -18.79
C THR A 207 -0.92 -10.13 -20.27
N TYR A 208 -1.85 -9.71 -21.12
CA TYR A 208 -1.68 -9.86 -22.57
C TYR A 208 -0.49 -9.07 -23.11
N ILE A 209 -0.19 -7.89 -22.54
CA ILE A 209 1.01 -7.11 -22.89
C ILE A 209 2.28 -7.92 -22.62
N ASP A 210 2.33 -8.62 -21.49
CA ASP A 210 3.46 -9.48 -21.12
C ASP A 210 3.59 -10.71 -22.00
N GLY A 211 2.46 -11.32 -22.35
CA GLY A 211 2.43 -12.40 -23.33
C GLY A 211 2.97 -11.95 -24.69
N MET A 212 2.61 -10.74 -25.13
CA MET A 212 3.08 -10.18 -26.40
C MET A 212 4.57 -9.84 -26.37
N LEU A 213 5.07 -9.31 -25.25
CA LEU A 213 6.51 -9.18 -25.01
C LEU A 213 7.22 -10.54 -25.11
N ALA A 214 6.69 -11.57 -24.46
CA ALA A 214 7.27 -12.91 -24.50
C ALA A 214 7.29 -13.50 -25.94
N LEU A 215 6.25 -13.25 -26.74
CA LEU A 215 6.22 -13.61 -28.16
C LEU A 215 7.26 -12.84 -28.99
N ALA A 216 7.42 -11.53 -28.74
CA ALA A 216 8.38 -10.67 -29.42
C ALA A 216 9.84 -11.06 -29.12
N LEU A 217 10.15 -11.45 -27.88
CA LEU A 217 11.46 -11.99 -27.49
C LEU A 217 11.81 -13.30 -28.23
N ARG A 218 10.80 -13.96 -28.82
CA ARG A 218 10.93 -15.18 -29.63
C ARG A 218 10.80 -14.93 -31.15
N HIS A 219 10.95 -13.68 -31.61
CA HIS A 219 10.74 -13.31 -33.03
C HIS A 219 11.58 -14.10 -34.04
N GLU A 220 12.80 -14.52 -33.69
CA GLU A 220 13.62 -15.38 -34.57
C GLU A 220 12.98 -16.75 -34.88
N ALA A 221 12.05 -17.21 -34.04
CA ALA A 221 11.31 -18.45 -34.25
C ALA A 221 10.00 -18.24 -35.03
N TRP A 222 9.68 -17.01 -35.44
CA TRP A 222 8.45 -16.74 -36.15
C TRP A 222 8.43 -17.40 -37.54
N VAL A 223 7.33 -18.07 -37.84
CA VAL A 223 7.08 -18.75 -39.12
C VAL A 223 6.22 -17.93 -40.06
N ARG A 224 5.51 -16.92 -39.55
CA ARG A 224 4.69 -15.96 -40.29
C ARG A 224 4.81 -14.57 -39.63
N PRO A 225 4.74 -13.47 -40.40
CA PRO A 225 4.80 -12.14 -39.83
C PRO A 225 3.52 -11.80 -39.05
N ALA A 226 3.65 -10.93 -38.03
CA ALA A 226 2.52 -10.50 -37.20
C ALA A 226 1.44 -9.74 -37.98
N THR A 227 1.84 -8.99 -39.02
CA THR A 227 0.95 -8.18 -39.86
C THR A 227 -0.10 -9.00 -40.63
N ASP A 228 0.21 -10.26 -40.91
CA ASP A 228 -0.67 -11.16 -41.67
C ASP A 228 -1.70 -11.86 -40.78
N TRP A 229 -1.55 -11.78 -39.45
CA TRP A 229 -2.47 -12.41 -38.52
C TRP A 229 -3.83 -11.70 -38.53
N GLN A 230 -4.90 -12.48 -38.62
CA GLN A 230 -6.28 -11.99 -38.51
C GLN A 230 -7.01 -12.70 -37.37
N PRO A 231 -7.70 -11.97 -36.47
CA PRO A 231 -8.42 -12.59 -35.37
C PRO A 231 -9.68 -13.30 -35.88
N GLY A 232 -9.84 -14.58 -35.53
CA GLY A 232 -11.05 -15.35 -35.80
C GLY A 232 -12.11 -15.32 -34.68
N SER A 233 -11.89 -14.55 -33.62
CA SER A 233 -12.72 -14.55 -32.40
C SER A 233 -12.72 -13.17 -31.74
N HIS A 234 -13.80 -12.84 -31.03
CA HIS A 234 -13.89 -11.63 -30.18
C HIS A 234 -13.34 -11.84 -28.77
N ASN A 235 -13.12 -13.09 -28.34
CA ASN A 235 -12.56 -13.40 -27.03
C ASN A 235 -11.03 -13.23 -27.02
N SER A 236 -10.49 -12.37 -26.14
CA SER A 236 -9.08 -12.00 -26.05
C SER A 236 -8.15 -13.19 -25.81
N ARG A 237 -8.56 -14.14 -24.96
CA ARG A 237 -7.78 -15.37 -24.70
C ARG A 237 -7.60 -16.19 -25.98
N ARG A 238 -8.68 -16.35 -26.75
CA ARG A 238 -8.66 -17.03 -28.06
C ARG A 238 -7.88 -16.24 -29.11
N GLN A 239 -7.98 -14.91 -29.11
CA GLN A 239 -7.21 -14.06 -30.00
C GLN A 239 -5.71 -14.23 -29.75
N PHE A 240 -5.26 -14.09 -28.50
CA PHE A 240 -3.86 -14.30 -28.13
C PHE A 240 -3.37 -15.71 -28.49
N ALA A 241 -4.16 -16.74 -28.17
CA ALA A 241 -3.85 -18.12 -28.51
C ALA A 241 -3.68 -18.34 -30.03
N SER A 242 -4.53 -17.70 -30.84
CA SER A 242 -4.44 -17.75 -32.30
C SER A 242 -3.23 -16.98 -32.84
N LEU A 243 -2.88 -15.84 -32.22
CA LEU A 243 -1.70 -15.05 -32.57
C LEU A 243 -0.42 -15.86 -32.27
N ALA A 244 -0.30 -16.46 -31.09
CA ALA A 244 0.84 -17.28 -30.71
C ALA A 244 1.05 -18.44 -31.70
N ARG A 245 -0.02 -19.12 -32.12
CA ARG A 245 0.03 -20.19 -33.14
C ARG A 245 0.37 -19.65 -34.52
N HIS A 246 -0.21 -18.51 -34.93
CA HIS A 246 0.12 -17.89 -36.22
C HIS A 246 1.61 -17.59 -36.33
N LEU A 247 2.18 -16.99 -35.28
CA LEU A 247 3.58 -16.61 -35.22
C LEU A 247 4.51 -17.81 -35.12
N LEU A 248 4.22 -18.83 -34.31
CA LEU A 248 5.22 -19.84 -33.92
C LEU A 248 4.92 -21.28 -34.39
N ALA A 249 3.69 -21.58 -34.84
CA ALA A 249 3.26 -22.96 -35.06
C ALA A 249 3.26 -23.39 -36.53
N ARG A 250 4.02 -24.46 -36.80
CA ARG A 250 3.95 -25.27 -38.03
C ARG A 250 3.05 -26.49 -37.86
N TYR A 251 2.98 -27.01 -36.64
CA TYR A 251 2.14 -28.13 -36.22
C TYR A 251 1.16 -27.67 -35.14
N ASP A 252 0.05 -28.40 -34.98
CA ASP A 252 -0.94 -28.04 -33.98
C ASP A 252 -0.38 -28.08 -32.55
N VAL A 253 -0.78 -27.11 -31.75
CA VAL A 253 -0.34 -26.93 -30.36
C VAL A 253 -1.57 -26.98 -29.45
N PRO A 254 -1.62 -27.87 -28.45
CA PRO A 254 -2.75 -27.98 -27.54
C PRO A 254 -3.03 -26.69 -26.76
N GLY A 255 -4.31 -26.44 -26.43
CA GLY A 255 -4.76 -25.23 -25.74
C GLY A 255 -4.12 -24.98 -24.38
N PHE A 256 -3.83 -26.03 -23.61
CA PHE A 256 -3.22 -25.89 -22.28
C PHE A 256 -1.84 -25.21 -22.34
N MET A 257 -1.13 -25.30 -23.47
CA MET A 257 0.17 -24.67 -23.64
C MET A 257 0.10 -23.14 -23.72
N ASP A 258 -1.08 -22.56 -23.94
CA ASP A 258 -1.25 -21.11 -24.01
C ASP A 258 -0.94 -20.42 -22.67
N SER A 259 -0.91 -21.15 -21.54
CA SER A 259 -0.58 -20.57 -20.23
C SER A 259 0.91 -20.20 -20.08
N VAL A 260 1.82 -20.75 -20.89
CA VAL A 260 3.28 -20.51 -20.72
C VAL A 260 3.68 -19.06 -20.96
N TRP A 261 2.88 -18.33 -21.72
CA TRP A 261 3.13 -16.94 -22.07
C TRP A 261 2.83 -15.96 -20.91
N PHE A 262 2.22 -16.45 -19.83
CA PHE A 262 1.67 -15.62 -18.75
C PHE A 262 2.36 -15.85 -17.39
N ARG A 263 3.58 -16.38 -17.40
CA ARG A 263 4.45 -16.56 -16.21
C ARG A 263 5.70 -15.67 -16.28
N GLY A 264 5.58 -14.57 -17.01
CA GLY A 264 6.67 -13.62 -17.24
C GLY A 264 7.82 -14.15 -18.09
N VAL A 265 8.90 -13.36 -18.15
CA VAL A 265 10.08 -13.61 -19.01
C VAL A 265 11.30 -14.04 -18.20
N GLY A 266 11.13 -14.46 -16.94
CA GLY A 266 12.21 -15.02 -16.12
C GLY A 266 12.67 -16.41 -16.60
N PRO A 267 13.70 -17.02 -15.98
CA PRO A 267 14.27 -18.30 -16.42
C PRO A 267 13.24 -19.43 -16.58
N VAL A 268 12.34 -19.60 -15.60
CA VAL A 268 11.29 -20.63 -15.63
C VAL A 268 10.24 -20.34 -16.72
N GLY A 269 9.78 -19.10 -16.84
CA GLY A 269 8.86 -18.68 -17.91
C GLY A 269 9.44 -18.95 -19.29
N ARG A 270 10.69 -18.54 -19.53
CA ARG A 270 11.40 -18.78 -20.80
C ARG A 270 11.55 -20.26 -21.11
N LEU A 271 11.88 -21.10 -20.13
CA LEU A 271 11.97 -22.55 -20.31
C LEU A 271 10.64 -23.12 -20.84
N ARG A 272 9.54 -22.79 -20.17
CA ARG A 272 8.20 -23.28 -20.54
C ARG A 272 7.70 -22.74 -21.88
N GLN A 273 8.00 -21.47 -22.19
CA GLN A 273 7.78 -20.90 -23.53
C GLN A 273 8.57 -21.66 -24.59
N GLY A 274 9.78 -22.12 -24.26
CA GLY A 274 10.58 -22.99 -25.10
C GLY A 274 9.87 -24.31 -25.43
N TRP A 275 9.13 -24.89 -24.48
CA TRP A 275 8.34 -26.10 -24.74
C TRP A 275 7.26 -25.84 -25.80
N PHE A 276 6.54 -24.71 -25.72
CA PHE A 276 5.57 -24.33 -26.75
C PHE A 276 6.24 -24.27 -28.12
N VAL A 277 7.35 -23.53 -28.26
CA VAL A 277 8.06 -23.38 -29.54
C VAL A 277 8.52 -24.73 -30.09
N ARG A 278 9.01 -25.63 -29.24
CA ARG A 278 9.48 -26.97 -29.66
C ARG A 278 8.33 -27.85 -30.13
N VAL A 279 7.21 -27.86 -29.41
CA VAL A 279 5.99 -28.59 -29.80
C VAL A 279 5.42 -28.02 -31.10
N ALA A 280 5.36 -26.68 -31.21
CA ALA A 280 4.91 -25.96 -32.38
C ALA A 280 5.75 -26.26 -33.65
N ALA A 281 7.01 -26.65 -33.46
CA ALA A 281 7.91 -27.14 -34.51
C ALA A 281 7.82 -28.66 -34.79
N GLY A 282 6.95 -29.39 -34.10
CA GLY A 282 6.75 -30.84 -34.26
C GLY A 282 7.63 -31.71 -33.37
N THR A 283 8.34 -31.14 -32.39
CA THR A 283 9.15 -31.91 -31.46
C THR A 283 8.26 -32.64 -30.46
N ASN A 284 8.53 -33.92 -30.22
CA ASN A 284 7.87 -34.68 -29.16
C ASN A 284 8.17 -34.04 -27.79
N ILE A 285 7.13 -33.76 -27.00
CA ILE A 285 7.26 -33.09 -25.70
C ILE A 285 8.26 -33.77 -24.76
N ARG A 286 8.44 -35.10 -24.82
CA ARG A 286 9.43 -35.81 -23.99
C ARG A 286 10.89 -35.43 -24.28
N LYS A 287 11.17 -34.83 -25.43
CA LYS A 287 12.52 -34.42 -25.87
C LYS A 287 12.81 -32.95 -25.56
N VAL A 288 11.94 -32.26 -24.83
CA VAL A 288 12.22 -30.90 -24.38
C VAL A 288 12.96 -30.94 -23.06
N ASP A 289 13.83 -29.97 -22.85
CA ASP A 289 14.65 -29.89 -21.64
C ASP A 289 13.85 -29.38 -20.45
N GLY A 290 14.26 -29.79 -19.25
CA GLY A 290 13.76 -29.22 -17.99
C GLY A 290 12.32 -29.60 -17.63
N LEU A 291 11.74 -30.66 -18.21
CA LEU A 291 10.46 -31.20 -17.75
C LEU A 291 10.56 -31.65 -16.29
N PRO A 292 9.60 -31.28 -15.43
CA PRO A 292 9.60 -31.69 -14.03
C PRO A 292 9.24 -33.17 -13.85
N LEU A 293 8.61 -33.78 -14.87
CA LEU A 293 8.14 -35.17 -14.85
C LEU A 293 8.88 -36.03 -15.87
N ARG A 294 9.21 -37.26 -15.48
CA ARG A 294 9.66 -38.32 -16.41
C ARG A 294 8.46 -38.90 -17.15
N LEU A 295 8.01 -38.23 -18.21
CA LEU A 295 6.84 -38.65 -18.98
C LEU A 295 7.09 -39.97 -19.74
N THR A 296 6.21 -40.97 -19.58
CA THR A 296 6.16 -42.15 -20.45
C THR A 296 5.62 -41.82 -21.85
N LYS A 297 5.72 -42.73 -22.82
CA LYS A 297 5.12 -42.52 -24.17
C LYS A 297 3.61 -42.29 -24.07
N ARG A 298 2.94 -43.04 -23.19
CA ARG A 298 1.50 -42.91 -22.93
C ARG A 298 1.17 -41.57 -22.28
N MET A 299 1.90 -41.18 -21.24
CA MET A 299 1.69 -39.86 -20.59
C MET A 299 1.88 -38.71 -21.56
N ALA A 300 2.89 -38.78 -22.43
CA ALA A 300 3.12 -37.75 -23.44
C ALA A 300 1.99 -37.66 -24.47
N HIS A 301 1.41 -38.80 -24.87
CA HIS A 301 0.25 -38.82 -25.75
C HIS A 301 -1.00 -38.24 -25.07
N LEU A 302 -1.27 -38.64 -23.82
CA LEU A 302 -2.37 -38.11 -23.01
C LEU A 302 -2.22 -36.61 -22.78
N LEU A 303 -1.02 -36.12 -22.45
CA LEU A 303 -0.75 -34.70 -22.25
C LEU A 303 -1.21 -33.86 -23.44
N MET A 304 -1.03 -34.32 -24.68
CA MET A 304 -1.48 -33.59 -25.88
C MET A 304 -3.01 -33.50 -26.00
N GLN A 305 -3.75 -34.30 -25.24
CA GLN A 305 -5.22 -34.31 -25.15
C GLN A 305 -5.74 -33.60 -23.89
N ALA A 306 -4.85 -33.05 -23.06
CA ALA A 306 -5.24 -32.42 -21.81
C ALA A 306 -6.22 -31.26 -22.05
N PRO A 307 -7.19 -31.04 -21.14
CA PRO A 307 -8.16 -29.97 -21.25
C PRO A 307 -7.53 -28.59 -21.45
N ARG A 308 -8.09 -27.80 -22.38
CA ARG A 308 -7.53 -26.48 -22.76
C ARG A 308 -7.50 -25.44 -21.64
N TRP A 309 -8.31 -25.61 -20.59
CA TRP A 309 -8.40 -24.69 -19.46
C TRP A 309 -7.36 -24.98 -18.37
N PHE A 310 -6.61 -26.07 -18.50
CA PHE A 310 -5.47 -26.32 -17.62
C PHE A 310 -4.30 -25.42 -17.98
N THR A 311 -3.54 -25.06 -16.95
CA THR A 311 -2.18 -24.58 -17.14
C THR A 311 -1.27 -25.76 -17.53
N VAL A 312 -0.07 -25.46 -18.03
CA VAL A 312 0.92 -26.51 -18.34
C VAL A 312 1.24 -27.41 -17.14
N ASP A 313 1.31 -26.85 -15.93
CA ASP A 313 1.60 -27.63 -14.72
C ASP A 313 0.44 -28.57 -14.38
N GLN A 314 -0.78 -28.07 -14.46
CA GLN A 314 -1.99 -28.88 -14.25
C GLN A 314 -2.13 -29.97 -15.30
N ALA A 315 -1.85 -29.67 -16.57
CA ALA A 315 -1.86 -30.65 -17.65
C ALA A 315 -0.81 -31.74 -17.47
N LEU A 316 0.40 -31.39 -17.00
CA LEU A 316 1.45 -32.35 -16.65
C LEU A 316 1.02 -33.27 -15.50
N ARG A 317 0.45 -32.71 -14.42
CA ARG A 317 -0.05 -33.50 -13.29
C ARG A 317 -1.22 -34.40 -13.69
N TRP A 318 -2.17 -33.88 -14.47
CA TRP A 318 -3.29 -34.66 -15.00
C TRP A 318 -2.80 -35.83 -15.85
N ALA A 319 -1.86 -35.58 -16.78
CA ALA A 319 -1.30 -36.61 -17.64
C ALA A 319 -0.53 -37.69 -16.84
N GLN A 320 0.09 -37.31 -15.73
CA GLN A 320 0.74 -38.27 -14.82
C GLN A 320 -0.29 -39.21 -14.18
N VAL A 321 -1.35 -38.67 -13.58
CA VAL A 321 -2.39 -39.47 -12.90
C VAL A 321 -3.09 -40.41 -13.88
N VAL A 322 -3.61 -39.86 -14.99
CA VAL A 322 -4.32 -40.66 -16.01
C VAL A 322 -3.37 -41.64 -16.70
N GLY A 323 -2.11 -41.24 -16.92
CA GLY A 323 -1.08 -42.09 -17.49
C GLY A 323 -0.67 -43.28 -16.60
N MET A 324 -0.93 -43.19 -15.29
CA MET A 324 -0.76 -44.27 -14.31
C MET A 324 -2.02 -45.15 -14.13
N ASN A 325 -3.05 -44.96 -14.96
CA ASN A 325 -4.38 -45.57 -14.84
C ASN A 325 -5.27 -45.01 -13.72
N GLY A 326 -5.00 -43.80 -13.23
CA GLY A 326 -5.96 -43.07 -12.40
C GLY A 326 -7.20 -42.65 -13.19
N SER A 327 -8.34 -42.49 -12.51
CA SER A 327 -9.54 -41.93 -13.11
C SER A 327 -9.38 -40.43 -13.39
N GLU A 328 -10.16 -39.88 -14.33
CA GLU A 328 -10.17 -38.43 -14.58
C GLU A 328 -10.62 -37.65 -13.34
N ALA A 329 -11.61 -38.16 -12.60
CA ALA A 329 -12.05 -37.56 -11.34
C ALA A 329 -10.93 -37.47 -10.30
N LEU A 330 -10.09 -38.51 -10.19
CA LEU A 330 -8.91 -38.46 -9.33
C LEU A 330 -7.87 -37.47 -9.85
N ALA A 331 -7.65 -37.42 -11.17
CA ALA A 331 -6.71 -36.49 -11.77
C ALA A 331 -7.11 -35.02 -11.51
N GLU A 332 -8.39 -34.69 -11.66
CA GLU A 332 -8.93 -33.37 -11.34
C GLU A 332 -8.80 -33.04 -9.84
N ALA A 333 -9.10 -33.99 -8.96
CA ALA A 333 -8.93 -33.80 -7.53
C ALA A 333 -7.47 -33.53 -7.14
N VAL A 334 -6.51 -34.27 -7.69
CA VAL A 334 -5.07 -34.05 -7.45
C VAL A 334 -4.62 -32.70 -8.03
N VAL A 335 -5.10 -32.33 -9.23
CA VAL A 335 -4.81 -31.04 -9.87
C VAL A 335 -5.34 -29.85 -9.06
N ALA A 336 -6.46 -30.02 -8.34
CA ALA A 336 -7.00 -28.99 -7.46
C ALA A 336 -6.16 -28.75 -6.19
N THR A 337 -5.34 -29.73 -5.79
CA THR A 337 -4.39 -29.58 -4.67
C THR A 337 -3.15 -28.77 -5.07
N ARG A 338 -2.25 -28.52 -4.10
CA ARG A 338 -0.93 -27.92 -4.35
C ARG A 338 -0.08 -28.66 -5.40
N LEU A 339 -0.33 -29.95 -5.64
CA LEU A 339 0.41 -30.74 -6.62
C LEU A 339 0.08 -30.37 -8.07
N GLY A 340 -1.04 -29.69 -8.33
CA GLY A 340 -1.38 -29.19 -9.66
C GLY A 340 -0.49 -28.03 -10.14
N GLY A 341 0.13 -27.30 -9.21
CA GLY A 341 0.98 -26.14 -9.50
C GLY A 341 2.45 -26.29 -9.11
N SER A 342 2.83 -27.39 -8.45
CA SER A 342 4.19 -27.62 -7.93
C SER A 342 4.70 -29.02 -8.23
N PHE A 343 6.01 -29.09 -8.47
CA PHE A 343 6.78 -30.32 -8.69
C PHE A 343 8.06 -30.36 -7.82
N GLN A 344 8.07 -29.61 -6.71
CA GLN A 344 9.13 -29.73 -5.71
C GLN A 344 9.05 -31.11 -5.05
N ASP A 345 10.20 -31.77 -4.85
CA ASP A 345 10.30 -33.14 -4.31
C ASP A 345 9.40 -34.16 -5.04
N GLU A 346 9.35 -34.07 -6.36
CA GLU A 346 8.48 -34.91 -7.20
C GLU A 346 8.72 -36.41 -7.02
N GLU A 347 9.95 -36.85 -6.72
CA GLU A 347 10.23 -38.27 -6.48
C GLU A 347 9.41 -38.81 -5.29
N PHE A 348 9.21 -38.00 -4.24
CA PHE A 348 8.34 -38.34 -3.13
C PHE A 348 6.86 -38.22 -3.51
N TRP A 349 6.45 -37.11 -4.13
CA TRP A 349 5.05 -36.90 -4.49
C TRP A 349 4.52 -37.88 -5.54
N GLU A 350 5.39 -38.39 -6.43
CA GLU A 350 5.07 -39.49 -7.33
C GLU A 350 4.64 -40.74 -6.54
N SER A 351 5.25 -41.01 -5.37
CA SER A 351 4.84 -42.12 -4.51
C SER A 351 3.45 -41.92 -3.90
N VAL A 352 3.08 -40.67 -3.58
CA VAL A 352 1.75 -40.30 -3.08
C VAL A 352 0.72 -40.41 -4.21
N VAL A 353 1.03 -39.91 -5.41
CA VAL A 353 0.17 -40.06 -6.61
C VAL A 353 -0.06 -41.54 -6.93
N LYS A 354 0.99 -42.37 -6.91
CA LYS A 354 0.86 -43.83 -7.08
C LYS A 354 -0.03 -44.44 -6.00
N PHE A 355 0.13 -44.04 -4.74
CA PHE A 355 -0.73 -44.50 -3.67
C PHE A 355 -2.21 -44.18 -3.94
N LEU A 356 -2.53 -42.95 -4.36
CA LEU A 356 -3.91 -42.57 -4.69
C LEU A 356 -4.45 -43.40 -5.87
N VAL A 357 -3.66 -43.57 -6.93
CA VAL A 357 -4.05 -44.33 -8.12
C VAL A 357 -4.26 -45.81 -7.84
N TYR A 358 -3.42 -46.42 -6.98
CA TYR A 358 -3.52 -47.84 -6.63
C TYR A 358 -4.60 -48.15 -5.58
N ASN A 359 -5.29 -47.13 -5.07
CA ASN A 359 -6.42 -47.29 -4.16
C ASN A 359 -7.69 -46.67 -4.78
N PRO A 360 -8.24 -47.23 -5.88
CA PRO A 360 -9.34 -46.62 -6.64
C PRO A 360 -10.67 -46.52 -5.90
N MET A 361 -10.83 -47.24 -4.78
CA MET A 361 -12.00 -47.14 -3.90
C MET A 361 -11.92 -45.95 -2.92
N LEU A 362 -10.78 -45.26 -2.86
CA LEU A 362 -10.64 -44.02 -2.11
C LEU A 362 -11.40 -42.90 -2.84
N ASP A 363 -12.24 -42.16 -2.11
CA ASP A 363 -12.91 -40.99 -2.68
C ASP A 363 -11.85 -39.97 -3.16
N PRO A 364 -11.85 -39.57 -4.45
CA PRO A 364 -10.99 -38.52 -4.97
C PRO A 364 -10.99 -37.24 -4.13
N ARG A 365 -12.12 -36.89 -3.49
CA ARG A 365 -12.24 -35.70 -2.63
C ARG A 365 -11.28 -35.71 -1.44
N CYS A 366 -10.85 -36.89 -0.98
CA CYS A 366 -9.87 -37.01 0.10
C CYS A 366 -8.46 -36.57 -0.33
N ALA A 367 -8.17 -36.45 -1.63
CA ALA A 367 -6.83 -36.12 -2.13
C ALA A 367 -6.32 -34.80 -1.54
N ASP A 368 -7.17 -33.78 -1.40
CA ASP A 368 -6.78 -32.49 -0.83
C ASP A 368 -6.33 -32.62 0.63
N SER A 369 -7.16 -33.23 1.49
CA SER A 369 -6.82 -33.42 2.90
C SER A 369 -5.59 -34.32 3.10
N ILE A 370 -5.45 -35.38 2.30
CA ILE A 370 -4.27 -36.26 2.35
C ILE A 370 -3.00 -35.48 1.97
N VAL A 371 -3.05 -34.72 0.88
CA VAL A 371 -1.89 -33.93 0.41
C VAL A 371 -1.55 -32.83 1.42
N ALA A 372 -2.54 -32.14 1.98
CA ALA A 372 -2.35 -31.12 3.00
C ALA A 372 -1.70 -31.69 4.27
N TYR A 373 -2.25 -32.79 4.80
CA TYR A 373 -1.69 -33.52 5.93
C TYR A 373 -0.24 -33.92 5.69
N ILE A 374 0.03 -34.64 4.59
CA ILE A 374 1.40 -35.11 4.27
C ILE A 374 2.36 -33.93 4.16
N HIS A 375 1.93 -32.82 3.55
CA HIS A 375 2.78 -31.64 3.43
C HIS A 375 3.14 -31.07 4.79
N GLU A 376 2.15 -30.90 5.67
CA GLU A 376 2.35 -30.38 7.02
C GLU A 376 3.29 -31.28 7.83
N GLN A 377 3.05 -32.60 7.80
CA GLN A 377 3.86 -33.55 8.53
C GLN A 377 5.32 -33.60 8.05
N LYS A 378 5.55 -33.46 6.74
CA LYS A 378 6.87 -33.65 6.13
C LYS A 378 7.70 -32.37 6.03
N TYR A 379 7.07 -31.23 5.79
CA TYR A 379 7.77 -30.01 5.39
C TYR A 379 7.53 -28.81 6.31
N GLU A 380 6.37 -28.69 6.97
CA GLU A 380 6.04 -27.50 7.74
C GLU A 380 6.67 -27.53 9.15
N PRO A 381 7.52 -26.55 9.50
CA PRO A 381 8.02 -26.40 10.88
C PRO A 381 6.87 -26.11 11.84
N ARG A 382 6.99 -26.59 13.08
CA ARG A 382 6.00 -26.34 14.14
C ARG A 382 6.57 -25.44 15.23
N GLN A 383 5.71 -24.64 15.85
CA GLN A 383 6.08 -23.91 17.07
C GLN A 383 5.72 -24.78 18.28
N ILE A 384 6.69 -25.02 19.14
CA ILE A 384 6.51 -25.76 20.40
C ILE A 384 6.73 -24.78 21.54
N ALA A 385 5.76 -24.67 22.45
CA ALA A 385 5.94 -23.96 23.70
C ALA A 385 6.84 -24.77 24.62
N CYS A 386 7.95 -24.17 25.05
CA CYS A 386 8.79 -24.71 26.10
C CYS A 386 8.18 -24.45 27.48
N ASP A 387 8.63 -25.23 28.46
CA ASP A 387 8.18 -25.15 29.86
C ASP A 387 8.43 -23.77 30.50
N ASP A 388 9.31 -22.95 29.91
CA ASP A 388 9.61 -21.57 30.32
C ASP A 388 8.78 -20.50 29.58
N GLY A 389 7.80 -20.92 28.78
CA GLY A 389 6.91 -20.03 28.03
C GLY A 389 7.48 -19.50 26.70
N ARG A 390 8.70 -19.88 26.32
CA ARG A 390 9.27 -19.51 25.01
C ARG A 390 8.72 -20.41 23.90
N LEU A 391 8.40 -19.84 22.75
CA LEU A 391 8.05 -20.60 21.54
C LEU A 391 9.31 -20.92 20.76
N ILE A 392 9.67 -22.20 20.67
CA ILE A 392 10.77 -22.67 19.82
C ILE A 392 10.19 -23.18 18.50
N GLN A 393 10.79 -22.73 17.40
CA GLN A 393 10.51 -23.28 16.08
C GLN A 393 11.24 -24.63 15.95
N ALA A 394 10.48 -25.71 16.04
CA ALA A 394 10.96 -27.06 15.76
C ALA A 394 10.77 -27.39 14.28
N GLY A 395 11.61 -28.30 13.77
CA GLY A 395 11.44 -28.86 12.43
C GLY A 395 10.09 -29.58 12.26
N PRO A 396 9.78 -30.03 11.03
CA PRO A 396 8.53 -30.72 10.76
C PRO A 396 8.37 -31.98 11.64
N PRO A 397 7.13 -32.41 11.96
CA PRO A 397 6.90 -33.57 12.81
C PRO A 397 7.58 -34.86 12.29
N HIS A 398 7.54 -35.05 10.98
CA HIS A 398 8.02 -36.25 10.29
C HIS A 398 8.79 -35.91 9.01
N PRO A 399 10.01 -35.31 9.09
CA PRO A 399 10.79 -34.92 7.91
C PRO A 399 11.09 -36.11 6.96
N ARG A 400 11.20 -37.31 7.53
CA ARG A 400 11.45 -38.56 6.80
C ARG A 400 10.16 -39.31 6.41
N PHE A 401 9.01 -38.62 6.35
CA PHE A 401 7.73 -39.23 5.97
C PHE A 401 7.87 -40.00 4.64
N SER A 402 7.31 -41.22 4.62
CA SER A 402 7.38 -42.17 3.50
C SER A 402 6.04 -42.90 3.33
N MET A 403 5.68 -43.16 2.06
CA MET A 403 4.45 -43.89 1.70
C MET A 403 4.60 -45.41 1.73
N ARG A 404 5.83 -45.95 1.85
CA ARG A 404 6.12 -47.38 1.62
C ARG A 404 5.34 -48.34 2.53
N THR A 405 5.03 -47.93 3.76
CA THR A 405 4.40 -48.77 4.79
C THR A 405 2.99 -48.31 5.17
N ARG A 406 2.44 -47.32 4.47
CA ARG A 406 1.14 -46.71 4.81
C ARG A 406 -0.01 -47.53 4.24
N LYS A 407 -1.00 -47.84 5.08
CA LYS A 407 -2.27 -48.45 4.70
C LYS A 407 -3.34 -47.36 4.61
N VAL A 408 -4.28 -47.49 3.68
CA VAL A 408 -5.33 -46.49 3.44
C VAL A 408 -6.11 -46.13 4.70
N GLY A 409 -6.67 -47.12 5.41
CA GLY A 409 -7.47 -46.86 6.60
C GLY A 409 -6.71 -46.16 7.73
N ALA A 410 -5.44 -46.53 7.95
CA ALA A 410 -4.61 -45.90 8.97
C ALA A 410 -4.27 -44.45 8.62
N LEU A 411 -3.92 -44.19 7.35
CA LEU A 411 -3.64 -42.83 6.88
C LEU A 411 -4.89 -41.94 6.95
N LEU A 412 -6.06 -42.47 6.59
CA LEU A 412 -7.31 -41.71 6.70
C LEU A 412 -7.66 -41.37 8.15
N ALA A 413 -7.47 -42.31 9.08
CA ALA A 413 -7.66 -42.02 10.51
C ALA A 413 -6.69 -40.92 11.01
N GLU A 414 -5.42 -40.97 10.61
CA GLU A 414 -4.44 -39.91 10.92
C GLU A 414 -4.84 -38.55 10.32
N VAL A 415 -5.39 -38.53 9.09
CA VAL A 415 -5.89 -37.31 8.43
C VAL A 415 -7.15 -36.79 9.12
N ASP A 416 -8.06 -37.65 9.56
CA ASP A 416 -9.28 -37.28 10.27
C ASP A 416 -8.96 -36.64 11.62
N GLU A 417 -8.09 -37.27 12.42
CA GLU A 417 -7.63 -36.73 13.71
C GLU A 417 -6.95 -35.36 13.53
N TRP A 418 -6.09 -35.23 12.52
CA TRP A 418 -5.43 -33.96 12.20
C TRP A 418 -6.44 -32.85 11.82
N ARG A 419 -7.48 -33.17 11.03
CA ARG A 419 -8.52 -32.20 10.68
C ARG A 419 -9.30 -31.73 11.90
N GLU A 420 -9.70 -32.66 12.76
CA GLU A 420 -10.40 -32.33 14.02
C GLU A 420 -9.56 -31.45 14.94
N GLU A 421 -8.25 -31.72 15.04
CA GLU A 421 -7.31 -30.89 15.77
C GLU A 421 -7.21 -29.47 15.19
N ARG A 422 -7.06 -29.34 13.86
CA ARG A 422 -6.99 -28.04 13.17
C ARG A 422 -8.26 -27.21 13.32
N GLU A 423 -9.43 -27.83 13.19
CA GLU A 423 -10.70 -27.14 13.42
C GLU A 423 -10.85 -26.67 14.87
N ARG A 424 -10.37 -27.45 15.84
CA ARG A 424 -10.36 -27.03 17.25
C ARG A 424 -9.44 -25.84 17.48
N GLU A 425 -8.22 -25.88 16.97
CA GLU A 425 -7.28 -24.76 17.05
C GLU A 425 -7.83 -23.48 16.38
N GLU A 426 -8.48 -23.62 15.22
CA GLU A 426 -9.10 -22.48 14.53
C GLU A 426 -10.23 -21.87 15.35
N ARG A 427 -11.14 -22.70 15.89
CA ARG A 427 -12.21 -22.24 16.80
C ARG A 427 -11.64 -21.52 18.02
N GLU A 428 -10.61 -22.06 18.66
CA GLU A 428 -9.95 -21.42 19.79
C GLU A 428 -9.32 -20.07 19.41
N ARG A 429 -8.69 -19.97 18.24
CA ARG A 429 -8.15 -18.70 17.72
C ARG A 429 -9.23 -17.69 17.40
N GLU A 430 -10.34 -18.10 16.79
CA GLU A 430 -11.48 -17.23 16.51
C GLU A 430 -12.12 -16.71 17.81
N GLU A 431 -12.29 -17.58 18.81
CA GLU A 431 -12.77 -17.19 20.14
C GLU A 431 -11.81 -16.21 20.81
N GLN A 432 -10.50 -16.42 20.69
CA GLN A 432 -9.48 -15.52 21.24
C GLN A 432 -9.44 -14.17 20.50
N ALA A 433 -9.58 -14.17 19.18
CA ALA A 433 -9.71 -12.96 18.37
C ALA A 433 -11.01 -12.20 18.67
N ALA A 434 -12.10 -12.91 18.94
CA ALA A 434 -13.35 -12.29 19.40
C ALA A 434 -13.19 -11.61 20.77
N GLN A 435 -12.22 -12.05 21.58
CA GLN A 435 -11.88 -11.44 22.87
C GLN A 435 -10.92 -10.25 22.76
N SER A 436 -10.48 -9.87 21.56
CA SER A 436 -9.67 -8.67 21.29
C SER A 436 -10.38 -7.71 20.32
N TRP A 437 -9.78 -6.53 20.13
CA TRP A 437 -10.23 -5.54 19.14
C TRP A 437 -9.06 -4.70 18.63
N ASP A 438 -9.27 -4.07 17.48
CA ASP A 438 -8.27 -3.19 16.87
C ASP A 438 -7.87 -2.04 17.81
N PRO A 439 -6.57 -1.70 17.88
CA PRO A 439 -6.11 -0.52 18.60
C PRO A 439 -6.76 0.76 18.07
N SER A 440 -6.88 1.77 18.93
CA SER A 440 -7.53 3.03 18.62
C SER A 440 -6.79 3.93 17.63
N GLY A 441 -5.54 3.60 17.29
CA GLY A 441 -4.65 4.43 16.45
C GLY A 441 -4.15 5.70 17.16
N ILE A 442 -4.15 5.68 18.49
CA ILE A 442 -3.49 6.66 19.36
C ILE A 442 -2.18 6.00 19.82
N ASP A 443 -1.09 6.76 19.89
CA ASP A 443 0.20 6.19 20.25
C ASP A 443 0.33 5.98 21.77
N ALA A 444 1.02 4.90 22.13
CA ALA A 444 1.49 4.68 23.50
C ALA A 444 2.54 5.73 23.89
N TYR A 445 2.80 5.86 25.19
CA TYR A 445 3.70 6.89 25.71
C TYR A 445 4.61 6.33 26.80
N GLU A 446 5.88 6.71 26.72
CA GLU A 446 6.89 6.39 27.72
C GLU A 446 7.63 7.66 28.13
N LEU A 447 7.85 7.82 29.44
CA LEU A 447 8.57 8.95 30.00
C LEU A 447 9.45 8.46 31.15
N VAL A 448 10.75 8.75 31.09
CA VAL A 448 11.68 8.51 32.19
C VAL A 448 11.95 9.85 32.86
N GLU A 449 11.66 9.93 34.16
CA GLU A 449 12.01 11.08 35.00
C GLU A 449 13.07 10.64 36.01
N THR A 450 14.00 11.54 36.31
CA THR A 450 15.03 11.32 37.32
C THR A 450 15.03 12.53 38.25
N ASP A 451 14.86 12.28 39.55
CA ASP A 451 14.91 13.30 40.59
C ASP A 451 15.95 12.94 41.67
N GLU A 452 16.03 13.73 42.74
CA GLU A 452 16.95 13.51 43.86
C GLU A 452 16.68 12.19 44.62
N SER A 453 15.54 11.53 44.36
CA SER A 453 15.06 10.31 45.02
C SER A 453 15.16 9.06 44.14
N GLY A 454 15.49 9.18 42.86
CA GLY A 454 15.65 8.06 41.93
C GLY A 454 15.12 8.32 40.51
N SER A 455 15.13 7.31 39.65
CA SER A 455 14.44 7.32 38.35
C SER A 455 13.06 6.64 38.45
N THR A 456 12.08 7.22 37.77
CA THR A 456 10.75 6.63 37.57
C THR A 456 10.44 6.57 36.09
N ARG A 457 10.15 5.37 35.59
CA ARG A 457 9.65 5.16 34.22
C ARG A 457 8.13 5.09 34.23
N TRP A 458 7.50 5.99 33.50
CA TRP A 458 6.06 6.01 33.27
C TRP A 458 5.75 5.40 31.91
N SER A 459 4.71 4.56 31.85
CA SER A 459 4.21 3.99 30.61
C SER A 459 2.69 4.11 30.51
N VAL A 460 2.20 4.44 29.31
CA VAL A 460 0.77 4.52 28.98
C VAL A 460 0.51 3.59 27.80
N SER A 461 -0.30 2.55 28.03
CA SER A 461 -0.57 1.49 27.05
C SER A 461 -2.07 1.23 26.90
N GLU A 462 -2.52 0.96 25.68
CA GLU A 462 -3.92 0.63 25.38
C GLU A 462 -4.24 -0.81 25.79
N LEU A 463 -5.42 -1.01 26.39
CA LEU A 463 -5.95 -2.32 26.72
C LEU A 463 -6.89 -2.78 25.59
N THR A 464 -6.42 -3.73 24.78
CA THR A 464 -7.10 -4.18 23.54
C THR A 464 -7.80 -5.53 23.66
N THR A 465 -7.85 -6.12 24.85
CA THR A 465 -8.48 -7.42 25.10
C THR A 465 -9.39 -7.41 26.33
N VAL A 466 -10.39 -8.31 26.34
CA VAL A 466 -11.28 -8.52 27.49
C VAL A 466 -10.48 -8.92 28.73
N SER A 467 -9.46 -9.77 28.57
CA SER A 467 -8.59 -10.20 29.67
C SER A 467 -7.77 -9.04 30.25
N ALA A 468 -7.23 -8.16 29.41
CA ALA A 468 -6.49 -6.98 29.86
C ALA A 468 -7.39 -6.02 30.65
N LEU A 469 -8.63 -5.79 30.21
CA LEU A 469 -9.61 -5.01 30.98
C LEU A 469 -9.94 -5.66 32.33
N ALA A 470 -10.09 -7.00 32.37
CA ALA A 470 -10.38 -7.71 33.62
C ALA A 470 -9.21 -7.60 34.62
N ILE A 471 -7.96 -7.79 34.16
CA ILE A 471 -6.74 -7.66 34.98
C ILE A 471 -6.59 -6.23 35.50
N GLU A 472 -6.80 -5.23 34.65
CA GLU A 472 -6.77 -3.83 35.02
C GLU A 472 -7.83 -3.54 36.10
N GLY A 473 -9.07 -3.99 35.87
CA GLY A 473 -10.17 -3.79 36.81
C GLY A 473 -9.94 -4.45 38.17
N GLN A 474 -9.38 -5.65 38.20
CA GLN A 474 -9.02 -6.35 39.44
C GLN A 474 -7.90 -5.61 40.19
N SER A 475 -6.82 -5.24 39.49
CA SER A 475 -5.65 -4.56 40.07
C SER A 475 -6.02 -3.19 40.64
N MET A 476 -6.84 -2.46 39.90
CA MET A 476 -7.27 -1.11 40.24
C MET A 476 -8.56 -1.11 41.07
N ARG A 477 -9.18 -2.27 41.36
CA ARG A 477 -10.42 -2.41 42.15
C ARG A 477 -11.58 -1.54 41.64
N HIS A 478 -11.80 -1.51 40.32
CA HIS A 478 -12.95 -0.89 39.67
C HIS A 478 -13.33 -1.66 38.40
N CYS A 479 -14.60 -1.57 37.97
CA CYS A 479 -15.07 -2.35 36.82
C CYS A 479 -14.83 -1.59 35.51
N VAL A 480 -13.87 -2.05 34.71
CA VAL A 480 -13.62 -1.53 33.35
C VAL A 480 -14.01 -2.51 32.24
N THR A 481 -14.36 -3.76 32.57
CA THR A 481 -14.80 -4.79 31.62
C THR A 481 -16.07 -4.38 30.86
N SER A 482 -16.92 -3.52 31.45
CA SER A 482 -18.11 -2.97 30.81
C SER A 482 -17.81 -2.14 29.55
N TYR A 483 -16.56 -1.68 29.37
CA TYR A 483 -16.12 -0.94 28.19
C TYR A 483 -15.82 -1.82 26.97
N ALA A 484 -15.76 -3.15 27.11
CA ALA A 484 -15.36 -4.07 26.03
C ALA A 484 -16.16 -3.87 24.74
N GLN A 485 -17.49 -3.76 24.82
CA GLN A 485 -18.35 -3.55 23.65
C GLN A 485 -18.11 -2.19 22.96
N SER A 486 -17.78 -1.16 23.74
CA SER A 486 -17.47 0.18 23.21
C SER A 486 -16.10 0.22 22.54
N CYS A 487 -15.13 -0.52 23.08
CA CYS A 487 -13.80 -0.64 22.51
C CYS A 487 -13.79 -1.48 21.24
N ARG A 488 -14.50 -2.61 21.23
CA ARG A 488 -14.71 -3.44 20.03
C ARG A 488 -15.37 -2.70 18.87
N ARG A 489 -16.24 -1.73 19.17
CA ARG A 489 -16.87 -0.87 18.14
C ARG A 489 -16.01 0.34 17.74
N GLY A 490 -14.78 0.45 18.24
CA GLY A 490 -13.88 1.57 18.00
C GLY A 490 -14.38 2.93 18.51
N ARG A 491 -15.38 2.94 19.42
CA ARG A 491 -15.98 4.18 19.95
C ARG A 491 -15.18 4.77 21.10
N GLN A 492 -14.60 3.89 21.90
CA GLN A 492 -13.75 4.25 23.04
C GLN A 492 -12.49 3.38 23.06
N SER A 493 -11.50 3.81 23.82
CA SER A 493 -10.32 3.04 24.16
C SER A 493 -10.03 3.20 25.65
N ILE A 494 -9.50 2.16 26.27
CA ILE A 494 -9.10 2.17 27.68
C ILE A 494 -7.60 2.00 27.75
N TRP A 495 -6.97 2.80 28.61
CA TRP A 495 -5.53 2.89 28.73
C TRP A 495 -5.11 2.67 30.19
N SER A 496 -4.01 1.96 30.38
CA SER A 496 -3.38 1.77 31.69
C SER A 496 -2.13 2.64 31.77
N LEU A 497 -2.07 3.50 32.79
CA LEU A 497 -0.90 4.32 33.11
C LEU A 497 -0.20 3.71 34.33
N GLN A 498 1.07 3.36 34.15
CA GLN A 498 1.89 2.65 35.12
C GLN A 498 3.15 3.45 35.44
N ALA A 499 3.69 3.24 36.64
CA ALA A 499 4.96 3.78 37.10
C ALA A 499 5.85 2.63 37.60
N GLU A 500 7.07 2.57 37.09
CA GLU A 500 8.13 1.63 37.49
C GLU A 500 9.22 2.44 38.20
N ASP A 501 9.63 2.00 39.39
CA ASP A 501 10.74 2.60 40.14
C ASP A 501 12.08 1.93 39.81
N ASP A 502 13.18 2.45 40.38
CA ASP A 502 14.54 1.96 40.14
C ASP A 502 14.78 0.48 40.54
N GLU A 503 13.93 -0.06 41.43
CA GLU A 503 13.98 -1.48 41.84
C GLU A 503 13.22 -2.39 40.85
N GLY A 504 12.61 -1.80 39.81
CA GLY A 504 11.79 -2.49 38.81
C GLY A 504 10.36 -2.78 39.29
N GLU A 505 9.92 -2.23 40.44
CA GLU A 505 8.58 -2.46 40.94
C GLU A 505 7.58 -1.62 40.13
N THR A 506 6.78 -2.29 39.29
CA THR A 506 5.76 -1.63 38.47
C THR A 506 4.42 -1.54 39.21
N ARG A 507 3.85 -0.32 39.28
CA ARG A 507 2.54 -0.06 39.87
C ARG A 507 1.62 0.66 38.91
N ARG A 508 0.36 0.19 38.81
CA ARG A 508 -0.71 0.87 38.06
C ARG A 508 -1.20 2.10 38.84
N VAL A 509 -1.29 3.24 38.15
CA VAL A 509 -1.59 4.54 38.75
C VAL A 509 -2.93 5.08 38.28
N LEU A 510 -3.22 5.07 36.98
CA LEU A 510 -4.51 5.50 36.42
C LEU A 510 -5.00 4.55 35.33
N THR A 511 -6.31 4.34 35.31
CA THR A 511 -7.01 3.79 34.15
C THR A 511 -7.76 4.93 33.46
N ILE A 512 -7.54 5.09 32.15
CA ILE A 512 -7.99 6.26 31.38
C ILE A 512 -8.93 5.79 30.25
N ALA A 513 -10.14 6.32 30.21
CA ALA A 513 -11.09 6.07 29.13
C ALA A 513 -11.13 7.24 28.15
N VAL A 514 -10.86 6.98 26.88
CA VAL A 514 -10.82 7.96 25.80
C VAL A 514 -11.93 7.67 24.80
N LYS A 515 -12.65 8.69 24.34
CA LYS A 515 -13.50 8.60 23.14
C LYS A 515 -12.63 8.81 21.91
N ASN A 516 -12.55 7.82 21.03
CA ASN A 516 -11.66 7.83 19.85
C ASN A 516 -12.04 8.94 18.86
N ARG A 517 -13.33 9.28 18.76
CA ARG A 517 -13.83 10.47 18.06
C ARG A 517 -14.72 11.26 19.01
N PRO A 518 -14.33 12.48 19.44
CA PRO A 518 -13.35 13.39 18.83
C PRO A 518 -11.92 13.36 19.43
N ARG A 519 -11.41 12.22 19.92
CA ARG A 519 -10.17 12.13 20.74
C ARG A 519 -10.26 12.96 22.01
N LYS A 520 -11.06 12.49 22.97
CA LYS A 520 -11.33 13.19 24.23
C LYS A 520 -11.29 12.23 25.41
N VAL A 521 -10.55 12.58 26.46
CA VAL A 521 -10.62 11.85 27.75
C VAL A 521 -12.01 12.02 28.34
N THR A 522 -12.67 10.90 28.60
CA THR A 522 -14.00 10.86 29.22
C THR A 522 -13.95 10.53 30.70
N GLN A 523 -12.95 9.78 31.13
CA GLN A 523 -12.79 9.38 32.52
C GLN A 523 -11.32 9.06 32.78
N ALA A 524 -10.79 9.42 33.94
CA ALA A 524 -9.55 8.84 34.46
C ALA A 524 -9.72 8.55 35.95
N ARG A 525 -9.43 7.33 36.39
CA ARG A 525 -9.59 6.91 37.79
C ARG A 525 -8.37 6.14 38.26
N GLY A 526 -7.95 6.43 39.48
CA GLY A 526 -6.98 5.63 40.22
C GLY A 526 -7.65 4.46 40.94
N LYS A 527 -6.86 3.74 41.73
CA LYS A 527 -7.31 2.56 42.48
C LYS A 527 -8.56 2.86 43.33
N SER A 528 -9.54 1.96 43.29
CA SER A 528 -10.84 2.08 43.97
C SER A 528 -11.62 3.34 43.56
N ASN A 529 -11.64 3.65 42.27
CA ASN A 529 -12.33 4.81 41.68
C ASN A 529 -11.83 6.17 42.21
N ALA A 530 -10.58 6.24 42.69
CA ALA A 530 -10.01 7.49 43.19
C ALA A 530 -9.96 8.55 42.08
N HIS A 531 -10.47 9.75 42.37
CA HIS A 531 -10.45 10.85 41.42
C HIS A 531 -9.08 11.55 41.47
N PRO A 532 -8.42 11.82 40.32
CA PRO A 532 -7.06 12.35 40.31
C PRO A 532 -6.89 13.72 40.97
N LEU A 533 -7.97 14.51 40.97
CA LEU A 533 -8.04 15.83 41.63
C LEU A 533 -8.84 15.82 42.95
N GLY A 534 -9.27 14.64 43.43
CA GLY A 534 -10.13 14.50 44.61
C GLY A 534 -9.39 14.70 45.93
N GLY A 535 -10.10 15.21 46.95
CA GLY A 535 -9.55 15.57 48.26
C GLY A 535 -9.47 14.46 49.32
N HIS A 536 -9.72 13.20 48.99
CA HIS A 536 -9.91 12.14 50.00
C HIS A 536 -8.90 11.00 49.88
N ARG A 537 -7.76 11.15 50.57
CA ARG A 537 -6.93 10.14 51.28
C ARG A 537 -5.50 10.67 51.50
N GLY A 538 -4.71 10.02 52.36
CA GLY A 538 -3.47 10.55 52.98
C GLY A 538 -2.35 11.04 52.05
N PRO A 539 -1.31 11.72 52.59
CA PRO A 539 -0.35 12.54 51.85
C PRO A 539 0.38 11.82 50.70
N GLN A 540 0.89 10.61 50.92
CA GLN A 540 1.68 9.86 49.92
C GLN A 540 0.84 9.38 48.72
N HIS A 541 -0.45 9.08 48.92
CA HIS A 541 -1.34 8.62 47.84
C HIS A 541 -1.82 9.78 46.96
N ARG A 542 -1.76 11.03 47.45
CA ARG A 542 -2.11 12.24 46.69
C ARG A 542 -1.01 12.63 45.71
N THR A 543 0.25 12.35 46.02
CA THR A 543 1.40 12.78 45.21
C THR A 543 1.48 11.99 43.90
N ARG A 544 1.53 10.65 43.96
CA ARG A 544 1.67 9.79 42.76
C ARG A 544 0.48 9.84 41.80
N ILE A 545 -0.75 9.97 42.30
CA ILE A 545 -1.94 10.13 41.44
C ILE A 545 -1.93 11.49 40.72
N ARG A 546 -1.44 12.54 41.38
CA ARG A 546 -1.30 13.87 40.76
C ARG A 546 -0.17 13.89 39.73
N GLU A 547 0.94 13.20 40.01
CA GLU A 547 2.02 12.98 39.05
C GLU A 547 1.52 12.19 37.84
N GLY A 548 0.82 11.07 38.06
CA GLY A 548 0.19 10.30 36.99
C GLY A 548 -0.82 11.12 36.17
N TYR A 549 -1.54 12.05 36.80
CA TYR A 549 -2.43 12.99 36.08
C TYR A 549 -1.64 13.98 35.22
N ARG A 550 -0.48 14.47 35.69
CA ARG A 550 0.42 15.31 34.89
C ARG A 550 0.95 14.54 33.69
N VAL A 551 1.42 13.31 33.89
CA VAL A 551 1.92 12.43 32.82
C VAL A 551 0.81 12.12 31.81
N MET A 552 -0.41 11.82 32.27
CA MET A 552 -1.57 11.66 31.39
C MET A 552 -1.83 12.92 30.56
N CYS A 553 -1.72 14.12 31.15
CA CYS A 553 -1.91 15.37 30.42
C CYS A 553 -0.82 15.61 29.36
N GLN A 554 0.43 15.20 29.64
CA GLN A 554 1.54 15.28 28.67
C GLN A 554 1.28 14.33 27.50
N TRP A 555 1.00 13.06 27.78
CA TRP A 555 0.60 12.08 26.77
C TRP A 555 -0.58 12.58 25.93
N ALA A 556 -1.62 13.10 26.57
CA ALA A 556 -2.80 13.61 25.87
C ALA A 556 -2.46 14.80 24.96
N ALA A 557 -1.55 15.69 25.37
CA ALA A 557 -1.12 16.81 24.54
C ALA A 557 -0.35 16.34 23.29
N GLU A 558 0.55 15.38 23.45
CA GLU A 558 1.34 14.81 22.34
C GLU A 558 0.47 14.01 21.36
N ALA A 559 -0.46 13.22 21.89
CA ALA A 559 -1.37 12.39 21.10
C ALA A 559 -2.56 13.18 20.48
N GLY A 560 -2.65 14.48 20.73
CA GLY A 560 -3.74 15.34 20.26
C GLY A 560 -5.11 15.00 20.88
N ILE A 561 -5.13 14.54 22.13
CA ILE A 561 -6.32 14.18 22.90
C ILE A 561 -6.75 15.36 23.78
N VAL A 562 -8.03 15.73 23.70
CA VAL A 562 -8.58 16.79 24.54
C VAL A 562 -8.85 16.28 25.96
N VAL A 563 -8.21 16.90 26.96
CA VAL A 563 -8.51 16.68 28.38
C VAL A 563 -9.45 17.80 28.87
N PRO A 564 -10.74 17.51 29.19
CA PRO A 564 -11.64 18.52 29.70
C PRO A 564 -11.27 18.98 31.11
N LYS A 565 -11.69 20.21 31.49
CA LYS A 565 -11.43 20.80 32.83
C LYS A 565 -12.03 19.99 33.99
N HIS A 566 -12.98 19.11 33.70
CA HIS A 566 -13.59 18.16 34.64
C HIS A 566 -13.63 16.77 33.96
N ILE A 567 -13.01 15.75 34.58
CA ILE A 567 -12.93 14.36 34.09
C ILE A 567 -13.43 13.34 35.12
#